data_AF-A0A4W5K1I8-F1
#
_entry.id   AF-A0A4W5K1I8-F1
#
_cell.length_a   1.000
_cell.length_b   1.000
_cell.length_c   1.000
_cell.angle_alpha   90.00
_cell.angle_beta   90.00
_cell.angle_gamma   90.00
#
_symmetry.space_group_name_H-M   'P 1'
#
loop_
_entity.id
_entity.type
_entity.pdbx_description
1 polymer ?
#
loop_
_entity_poly.entity_id
_entity_poly.type
_entity_poly.pdbx_seq_one_letter_code
_entity_poly.pdbx_strand_id
1 'polypeptide(L)'
;GYCGADIKALCTEAALVALRRCYPQIYGSSVKLQLDISTIVLGPGDFSHALRTIVPASQRAQVPPGRALAPNIRPLLANTLAMVLEVLLRVFPHAETQHRESRGGNMFIFLLFASFSW
;
A
#
# COMPACT_ATOMS: atom_id res chain seq x y z
N GLY A 1 3.11 4.74 4.92
CA GLY A 1 3.55 4.04 3.69
C GLY A 1 4.12 2.69 4.06
N TYR A 2 4.48 1.85 3.09
CA TYR A 2 5.10 0.54 3.36
C TYR A 2 6.58 0.72 3.72
N CYS A 3 7.05 0.05 4.76
CA CYS A 3 8.48 0.01 5.07
C CYS A 3 9.18 -1.12 4.29
N GLY A 4 10.51 -1.14 4.27
CA GLY A 4 11.28 -2.21 3.60
C GLY A 4 10.94 -3.62 4.12
N ALA A 5 10.57 -3.75 5.40
CA ALA A 5 10.12 -5.02 5.95
C ALA A 5 8.74 -5.43 5.42
N ASP A 6 7.83 -4.48 5.20
CA ASP A 6 6.52 -4.78 4.61
C ASP A 6 6.65 -5.20 3.15
N ILE A 7 7.57 -4.58 2.39
CA ILE A 7 7.86 -4.97 1.00
C ILE A 7 8.41 -6.39 0.96
N LYS A 8 9.31 -6.74 1.89
CA LYS A 8 9.82 -8.11 2.00
C LYS A 8 8.68 -9.09 2.30
N ALA A 9 7.82 -8.76 3.27
CA ALA A 9 6.65 -9.58 3.60
C ALA A 9 5.69 -9.72 2.40
N LEU A 10 5.53 -8.66 1.61
CA LEU A 10 4.71 -8.64 0.40
C LEU A 10 5.19 -9.66 -0.62
N CYS A 11 6.48 -9.63 -0.93
CA CYS A 11 7.07 -10.56 -1.89
C CYS A 11 6.98 -12.00 -1.39
N THR A 12 7.17 -12.24 -0.09
CA THR A 12 7.02 -13.59 0.48
C THR A 12 5.60 -14.11 0.37
N GLU A 13 4.59 -13.28 0.64
CA GLU A 13 3.20 -13.72 0.50
C GLU A 13 2.78 -13.91 -0.96
N ALA A 14 3.19 -13.02 -1.86
CA ALA A 14 2.92 -13.20 -3.29
C ALA A 14 3.51 -14.53 -3.82
N ALA A 15 4.72 -14.88 -3.37
CA ALA A 15 5.35 -16.17 -3.69
C ALA A 15 4.57 -17.37 -3.11
N LEU A 16 4.09 -17.27 -1.86
CA LEU A 16 3.28 -18.33 -1.26
C LEU A 16 1.93 -18.51 -1.96
N VAL A 17 1.30 -17.42 -2.40
CA VAL A 17 0.05 -17.46 -3.16
C VAL A 17 0.26 -18.16 -4.50
N ALA A 18 1.31 -17.80 -5.25
CA ALA A 18 1.63 -18.45 -6.52
C ALA A 18 1.97 -19.95 -6.33
N LEU A 19 2.70 -20.29 -5.25
CA LEU A 19 3.03 -21.67 -4.91
C LEU A 19 1.77 -22.48 -4.58
N ARG A 20 0.85 -21.94 -3.77
CA ARG A 20 -0.45 -22.58 -3.47
C ARG A 20 -1.30 -22.81 -4.73
N ARG A 21 -1.23 -21.89 -5.70
CA ARG A 21 -1.95 -22.00 -6.98
C ARG A 21 -1.34 -23.08 -7.88
N CYS A 22 -0.03 -23.11 -8.03
CA CYS A 22 0.65 -24.07 -8.90
C CYS A 22 0.67 -25.49 -8.32
N TYR A 23 0.68 -25.60 -6.99
CA TYR A 23 0.83 -26.88 -6.30
C TYR A 23 -0.11 -27.00 -5.08
N PRO A 24 -1.43 -27.07 -5.29
CA PRO A 24 -2.39 -27.29 -4.19
C PRO A 24 -2.12 -28.60 -3.43
N GLN A 25 -1.54 -29.60 -4.09
CA GLN A 25 -1.27 -30.93 -3.53
C GLN A 25 -0.25 -30.96 -2.38
N ILE A 26 0.59 -29.92 -2.21
CA ILE A 26 1.56 -29.84 -1.11
C ILE A 26 0.84 -29.74 0.25
N TYR A 27 -0.41 -29.27 0.24
CA TYR A 27 -1.23 -29.12 1.45
C TYR A 27 -2.18 -30.30 1.70
N GLY A 28 -2.27 -31.25 0.77
CA GLY A 28 -3.18 -32.41 0.85
C GLY A 28 -2.49 -33.77 0.92
N SER A 29 -1.19 -33.85 0.64
CA SER A 29 -0.43 -35.11 0.66
C SER A 29 0.82 -34.98 1.54
N SER A 30 1.11 -36.01 2.34
CA SER A 30 2.31 -36.05 3.21
C SER A 30 3.57 -36.55 2.49
N VAL A 31 3.52 -36.71 1.16
CA VAL A 31 4.64 -37.21 0.35
C VAL A 31 5.47 -36.03 -0.17
N LYS A 32 6.79 -36.16 -0.13
CA LYS A 32 7.71 -35.13 -0.62
C LYS A 32 7.64 -35.06 -2.16
N LEU A 33 6.97 -34.05 -2.69
CA LEU A 33 6.81 -33.85 -4.13
C LEU A 33 8.04 -33.13 -4.72
N GLN A 34 8.51 -33.57 -5.89
CA GLN A 34 9.47 -32.79 -6.68
C GLN A 34 8.74 -31.57 -7.25
N LEU A 35 9.13 -30.39 -6.78
CA LEU A 35 8.62 -29.11 -7.26
C LEU A 35 9.53 -28.61 -8.39
N ASP A 36 8.92 -28.34 -9.53
CA ASP A 36 9.61 -27.64 -10.62
C ASP A 36 9.43 -26.13 -10.43
N ILE A 37 10.48 -25.50 -9.89
CA ILE A 37 10.50 -24.08 -9.56
C ILE A 37 10.26 -23.22 -10.81
N SER A 38 10.62 -23.71 -12.00
CA SER A 38 10.46 -22.97 -13.25
C SER A 38 9.00 -22.71 -13.63
N THR A 39 8.08 -23.52 -13.10
CA THR A 39 6.64 -23.38 -13.36
C THR A 39 5.98 -22.32 -12.47
N ILE A 40 6.65 -21.85 -11.41
CA ILE A 40 6.11 -20.87 -10.46
C ILE A 40 6.41 -19.46 -10.98
N VAL A 41 5.49 -18.92 -11.78
CA VAL A 41 5.56 -17.53 -12.27
C VAL A 41 4.56 -16.66 -11.51
N LEU A 42 5.05 -15.57 -10.93
CA LEU A 42 4.23 -14.58 -10.22
C LEU A 42 3.40 -13.78 -11.21
N GLY A 43 2.09 -13.71 -10.95
CA GLY A 43 1.16 -12.85 -11.69
C GLY A 43 0.78 -11.59 -10.92
N PRO A 44 0.21 -10.57 -11.58
CA PRO A 44 -0.34 -9.38 -10.93
C PRO A 44 -1.42 -9.70 -9.88
N GLY A 45 -2.16 -10.79 -10.09
CA GLY A 45 -3.18 -11.28 -9.15
C GLY A 45 -2.60 -11.73 -7.82
N ASP A 46 -1.39 -12.30 -7.82
CA ASP A 46 -0.74 -12.80 -6.59
C ASP A 46 -0.30 -11.63 -5.71
N PHE A 47 0.27 -10.58 -6.32
CA PHE A 47 0.57 -9.33 -5.63
C PHE A 47 -0.68 -8.61 -5.16
N SER A 48 -1.74 -8.59 -5.98
CA SER A 48 -3.03 -8.00 -5.59
C SER A 48 -3.66 -8.71 -4.39
N HIS A 49 -3.48 -10.03 -4.28
CA HIS A 49 -3.91 -10.80 -3.12
C HIS A 49 -3.03 -10.50 -1.90
N ALA A 50 -1.70 -10.54 -2.05
CA ALA A 50 -0.75 -10.24 -0.98
C ALA A 50 -0.96 -8.83 -0.39
N LEU A 51 -1.24 -7.82 -1.23
CA LEU A 51 -1.54 -6.45 -0.81
C LEU A 51 -2.80 -6.33 0.05
N ARG A 52 -3.79 -7.21 -0.13
CA ARG A 52 -5.01 -7.22 0.69
C ARG A 52 -4.79 -7.92 2.03
N THR A 53 -3.86 -8.86 2.09
CA THR A 53 -3.56 -9.66 3.28
C THR A 53 -2.60 -8.92 4.22
N ILE A 54 -1.64 -8.16 3.69
CA ILE A 54 -0.60 -7.53 4.49
C ILE A 54 -1.04 -6.15 4.97
N VAL A 55 -1.04 -5.98 6.30
CA VAL A 55 -1.17 -4.69 6.95
C VAL A 55 0.22 -4.05 7.06
N PRO A 56 0.48 -2.87 6.48
CA PRO A 56 1.78 -2.21 6.58
C PRO A 56 2.11 -1.80 8.01
N ALA A 57 3.39 -1.86 8.38
CA ALA A 57 3.89 -1.52 9.71
C ALA A 57 3.45 -0.12 10.16
N SER A 58 3.40 0.85 9.24
CA SER A 58 2.94 2.22 9.57
C SER A 58 1.48 2.26 10.02
N GLN A 59 0.63 1.38 9.49
CA GLN A 59 -0.78 1.28 9.88
C GLN A 59 -0.98 0.41 11.12
N ARG A 60 -0.01 -0.47 11.45
CA ARG A 60 -0.02 -1.24 12.71
C ARG A 60 0.34 -0.36 13.91
N ALA A 61 1.23 0.62 13.72
CA ALA A 61 1.68 1.49 14.78
C ALA A 61 0.63 2.56 15.15
N GLN A 62 -0.08 3.11 14.15
CA GLN A 62 -1.14 4.10 14.35
C GLN A 62 -2.21 3.98 13.26
N VAL A 63 -3.48 4.21 13.62
CA VAL A 63 -4.55 4.37 12.63
C VAL A 63 -4.20 5.57 11.75
N PRO A 64 -4.19 5.43 10.42
CA PRO A 64 -3.83 6.54 9.55
C PRO A 64 -4.80 7.71 9.79
N PRO A 65 -4.31 8.95 9.96
CA PRO A 65 -5.13 10.12 10.34
C PRO A 65 -6.14 10.53 9.26
N GLY A 66 -6.12 9.88 8.09
CA GLY A 66 -7.09 10.11 7.03
C GLY A 66 -7.07 9.01 5.97
N ARG A 67 -8.17 8.91 5.23
CA ARG A 67 -8.34 8.03 4.05
C ARG A 67 -8.66 8.90 2.83
N ALA A 68 -8.15 8.52 1.67
CA ALA A 68 -8.52 9.17 0.42
C ALA A 68 -10.05 9.20 0.23
N LEU A 69 -10.55 10.28 -0.38
CA LEU A 69 -11.96 10.43 -0.71
C LEU A 69 -12.44 9.27 -1.60
N ALA A 70 -13.58 8.71 -1.25
CA ALA A 70 -14.22 7.70 -2.06
C ALA A 70 -14.64 8.29 -3.43
N PRO A 71 -14.61 7.49 -4.51
CA PRO A 71 -14.80 7.99 -5.88
C PRO A 71 -16.18 8.62 -6.12
N ASN A 72 -17.18 8.22 -5.35
CA ASN A 72 -18.55 8.75 -5.37
C ASN A 72 -18.68 10.14 -4.72
N ILE A 73 -17.91 10.43 -3.67
CA ILE A 73 -17.93 11.73 -2.97
C ILE A 73 -16.89 12.71 -3.51
N ARG A 74 -15.90 12.19 -4.26
CA ARG A 74 -14.83 12.98 -4.89
C ARG A 74 -15.35 14.16 -5.72
N PRO A 75 -16.34 14.03 -6.62
CA PRO A 75 -16.80 15.17 -7.42
C PRO A 75 -17.43 16.29 -6.58
N LEU A 76 -18.05 15.96 -5.44
CA LEU A 76 -18.70 16.93 -4.56
C LEU A 76 -17.70 17.74 -3.73
N LEU A 77 -16.58 17.13 -3.35
CA LEU A 77 -15.62 17.70 -2.39
C LEU A 77 -14.27 18.07 -3.02
N ALA A 78 -14.02 17.69 -4.28
CA ALA A 78 -12.73 17.94 -4.95
C ALA A 78 -12.41 19.44 -5.04
N ASN A 79 -13.39 20.27 -5.38
CA ASN A 79 -13.17 21.71 -5.51
C ASN A 79 -12.82 22.36 -4.16
N THR A 80 -13.58 22.02 -3.12
CA THR A 80 -13.34 22.52 -1.76
C THR A 80 -12.00 22.05 -1.21
N LEU A 81 -11.64 20.79 -1.45
CA LEU A 81 -10.33 20.24 -1.09
C LEU A 81 -9.19 21.00 -1.78
N ALA A 82 -9.32 21.28 -3.08
CA ALA A 82 -8.31 22.02 -3.84
C ALA A 82 -8.11 23.44 -3.30
N MET A 83 -9.19 24.16 -3.00
CA MET A 83 -9.11 25.50 -2.41
C MET A 83 -8.41 25.50 -1.05
N VAL A 84 -8.73 24.53 -0.19
CA VAL A 84 -8.09 24.42 1.13
C VAL A 84 -6.61 24.06 1.00
N LEU A 85 -6.26 23.16 0.08
CA LEU A 85 -4.86 22.80 -0.20
C LEU A 85 -4.04 24.00 -0.69
N GLU A 86 -4.58 24.82 -1.59
CA GLU A 86 -3.94 26.05 -2.07
C GLU A 86 -3.63 27.02 -0.92
N VAL A 87 -4.58 27.23 0.00
CA VAL A 87 -4.36 28.09 1.17
C VAL A 87 -3.31 27.47 2.11
N LEU A 88 -3.37 26.16 2.36
CA LEU A 88 -2.42 25.49 3.23
C LEU A 88 -0.99 25.53 2.67
N LEU A 89 -0.80 25.35 1.36
CA LEU A 89 0.51 25.43 0.72
C LEU A 89 1.11 26.84 0.78
N ARG A 90 0.26 27.88 0.70
CA ARG A 90 0.70 29.27 0.91
C ARG A 90 1.17 29.54 2.33
N VAL A 91 0.50 28.97 3.34
CA VAL A 91 0.87 29.15 4.76
C VAL A 91 2.06 28.24 5.14
N PHE A 92 2.16 27.06 4.55
CA PHE A 92 3.19 26.06 4.80
C PHE A 92 3.91 25.65 3.50
N PRO A 93 4.75 26.50 2.91
CA PRO A 93 5.40 26.23 1.61
C PRO A 93 6.38 25.04 1.66
N HIS A 94 6.84 24.66 2.86
CA HIS A 94 7.72 23.50 3.07
C HIS A 94 6.97 22.15 2.95
N ALA A 95 5.64 22.15 2.91
CA ALA A 95 4.85 20.94 2.71
C ALA A 95 4.94 20.39 1.27
N GLU A 96 5.46 21.19 0.32
CA GLU A 96 5.54 20.83 -1.09
C GLU A 96 6.77 19.96 -1.45
N THR A 97 7.69 19.75 -0.52
CA THR A 97 8.91 18.98 -0.76
C THR A 97 8.66 17.46 -0.80
N GLN A 98 8.16 16.98 -1.96
CA GLN A 98 8.62 15.79 -2.72
C GLN A 98 7.55 15.38 -3.76
N HIS A 99 7.37 16.19 -4.82
CA HIS A 99 6.54 15.84 -5.99
C HIS A 99 7.37 15.31 -7.19
N ARG A 100 8.37 14.46 -6.94
CA ARG A 100 9.08 13.70 -8.00
C ARG A 100 9.30 12.25 -7.58
N GLU A 101 8.20 11.49 -7.42
CA GLU A 101 8.00 10.25 -8.16
C GLU A 101 6.62 9.64 -7.88
N SER A 102 5.84 9.53 -8.97
CA SER A 102 4.90 8.46 -9.27
C SER A 102 3.78 8.11 -8.27
N ARG A 103 2.59 8.62 -8.58
CA ARG A 103 1.27 7.97 -8.43
C ARG A 103 1.00 7.29 -7.06
N GLY A 104 0.69 8.09 -6.05
CA GLY A 104 0.19 7.56 -4.79
C GLY A 104 -0.36 8.64 -3.88
N GLY A 105 -1.58 9.13 -4.16
CA GLY A 105 -2.29 10.04 -3.26
C GLY A 105 -2.54 9.36 -1.92
N ASN A 106 -1.68 9.66 -0.93
CA ASN A 106 -1.92 9.44 0.51
C ASN A 106 -0.77 9.97 1.41
N MET A 107 0.26 10.65 0.86
CA MET A 107 1.36 11.22 1.65
C MET A 107 1.25 12.73 1.89
N PHE A 108 0.11 13.36 1.59
CA PHE A 108 -0.09 14.80 1.85
C PHE A 108 -0.56 15.11 3.28
N ILE A 109 -1.19 14.16 3.98
CA ILE A 109 -1.79 14.41 5.31
C ILE A 109 -0.79 14.17 6.46
N PHE A 110 0.20 13.28 6.28
CA PHE A 110 1.11 12.89 7.36
C PHE A 110 2.08 14.00 7.80
N LEU A 111 2.48 14.89 6.88
CA LEU A 111 3.41 15.98 7.20
C LEU A 111 2.73 17.16 7.90
N LEU A 112 1.45 17.44 7.59
CA LEU A 112 0.74 18.56 8.23
C LEU A 112 0.45 18.29 9.72
N PHE A 113 0.16 17.04 10.09
CA PHE A 113 -0.08 16.67 11.50
C PHE A 113 1.20 16.58 12.33
N ALA A 114 2.35 16.28 11.72
CA ALA A 114 3.63 16.23 12.44
C ALA A 114 4.10 17.62 12.89
N SER A 115 3.69 18.69 12.19
CA SER A 115 4.01 20.07 12.60
C SER A 115 3.11 20.64 13.70
N PHE A 116 1.95 20.02 13.97
CA PHE A 116 1.01 20.46 15.01
C PHE A 116 1.14 19.69 16.32
N SER A 117 2.11 18.78 16.41
CA SER A 117 2.45 18.05 17.63
C SER A 117 3.86 18.43 18.08
N TRP A 118 4.06 19.71 18.44
CA TRP A 118 5.01 20.13 19.47
C TRP A 118 4.21 20.93 20.51
#